data_AF-A0A923YD72-F1
#
_entry.id   AF-A0A923YD72-F1
#
_cell.length_a   1.000
_cell.length_b   1.000
_cell.length_c   1.000
_cell.angle_alpha   90.00
_cell.angle_beta   90.00
_cell.angle_gamma   90.00
#
_symmetry.space_group_name_H-M   'P 1'
#
loop_
_entity.id
_entity.type
_entity.pdbx_description
1 polymer ?
#
loop_
_entity_poly.entity_id
_entity_poly.type
_entity_poly.pdbx_seq_one_letter_code
_entity_poly.pdbx_strand_id
1 'polypeptide(L)' 'MHEITGSTRIMAILADPIHHVKTPQGINRLMRERGIDAVMVPWHVAPEGLAEALQA' A
#
# COMPACT_ATOMS: atom_id res chain seq x y z
N MET A 1 -9.32 5.51 -13.61
CA MET A 1 -8.26 5.66 -12.59
C MET A 1 -8.73 6.72 -11.62
N HIS A 2 -8.59 6.51 -10.32
CA HIS A 2 -8.72 7.62 -9.37
C HIS A 2 -7.41 8.42 -9.46
N GLU A 3 -7.51 9.73 -9.61
CA GLU A 3 -6.33 10.59 -9.65
C GLU A 3 -5.68 10.58 -8.27
N ILE A 4 -4.38 10.28 -8.20
CA ILE A 4 -3.62 10.37 -6.97
C ILE A 4 -3.16 11.81 -6.83
N THR A 5 -3.52 12.45 -5.72
CA THR A 5 -3.14 13.83 -5.43
C THR A 5 -2.29 13.90 -4.16
N GLY A 6 -1.89 15.11 -3.76
CA GLY A 6 -1.18 15.32 -2.50
C GLY A 6 -2.03 15.02 -1.25
N SER A 7 -3.36 14.88 -1.37
CA SER A 7 -4.22 14.50 -0.24
C SER A 7 -4.43 13.00 -0.10
N THR A 8 -4.06 12.20 -1.10
CA THR A 8 -4.35 10.76 -1.12
C THR A 8 -3.58 10.05 -0.02
N ARG A 9 -4.29 9.30 0.82
CA ARG A 9 -3.66 8.56 1.92
C ARG A 9 -2.88 7.35 1.39
N ILE A 10 -1.66 7.17 1.86
CA ILE A 10 -0.86 5.98 1.55
C ILE A 10 -1.16 4.90 2.60
N MET A 11 -1.50 3.72 2.11
CA MET A 11 -1.57 2.48 2.89
C MET A 11 -0.47 1.56 2.37
N ALA A 12 0.22 0.85 3.25
CA ALA A 12 1.28 -0.06 2.84
C ALA A 12 1.02 -1.47 3.35
N ILE A 13 1.46 -2.46 2.57
CA ILE A 13 1.64 -3.84 3.05
C ILE A 13 3.13 -4.16 2.99
N LEU A 14 3.70 -4.45 4.15
CA LEU A 14 5.11 -4.78 4.31
C LEU A 14 5.25 -6.30 4.35
N ALA A 15 6.06 -6.86 3.44
CA ALA A 15 6.42 -8.27 3.47
C ALA A 15 7.72 -8.53 2.68
N ASP A 16 8.25 -9.73 2.87
CA ASP A 16 9.34 -10.29 2.07
C ASP A 16 9.09 -11.80 1.85
N PRO A 17 8.90 -12.29 0.61
CA PRO A 17 8.80 -11.54 -0.66
C PRO A 17 7.38 -11.01 -0.91
N ILE A 18 7.23 -9.74 -1.31
CA ILE A 18 5.91 -9.10 -1.49
C ILE A 18 5.25 -9.27 -2.87
N HIS A 19 6.02 -9.60 -3.92
CA HIS A 19 5.59 -9.45 -5.33
C HIS A 19 4.38 -10.30 -5.76
N HIS A 20 4.10 -11.41 -5.07
CA HIS A 20 2.99 -12.31 -5.39
C HIS A 20 1.67 -11.93 -4.68
N VAL A 21 1.71 -10.94 -3.79
CA VAL A 21 0.57 -10.57 -2.94
C VAL A 21 -0.51 -9.88 -3.77
N LYS A 22 -1.75 -10.37 -3.62
CA LYS A 22 -2.94 -9.88 -4.35
C LYS A 22 -3.80 -8.88 -3.58
N THR A 23 -3.45 -8.60 -2.32
CA THR A 23 -4.19 -7.70 -1.43
C THR A 23 -4.27 -6.26 -1.99
N PRO A 24 -3.19 -5.64 -2.50
CA PRO A 24 -3.28 -4.30 -3.08
C PRO A 24 -4.31 -4.18 -4.20
N GLN A 25 -4.41 -5.17 -5.09
CA GLN A 25 -5.37 -5.16 -6.21
C GLN A 25 -6.81 -5.19 -5.70
N GLY A 26 -7.10 -6.05 -4.72
CA GLY A 26 -8.42 -6.16 -4.11
C GLY A 26 -8.81 -4.92 -3.32
N ILE A 27 -7.92 -4.41 -2.48
CA ILE A 27 -8.16 -3.24 -1.62
C ILE A 27 -8.27 -1.96 -2.44
N ASN A 28 -7.38 -1.72 -3.42
CA ASN A 28 -7.47 -0.53 -4.27
C ASN A 28 -8.74 -0.52 -5.13
N ARG A 29 -9.22 -1.70 -5.57
CA ARG A 29 -10.54 -1.81 -6.21
C ARG A 29 -11.65 -1.38 -5.25
N LEU A 30 -11.65 -1.92 -4.04
CA LEU A 30 -12.67 -1.61 -3.04
C LEU A 30 -12.67 -0.13 -2.62
N MET A 31 -11.50 0.47 -2.42
CA MET A 31 -11.35 1.89 -2.10
C MET A 31 -11.96 2.77 -3.18
N ARG A 32 -11.66 2.45 -4.45
CA ARG A 32 -12.25 3.14 -5.60
C ARG A 32 -13.78 3.01 -5.64
N GLU A 33 -14.32 1.81 -5.44
CA GLU A 33 -15.77 1.56 -5.42
C GLU A 33 -16.48 2.31 -4.29
N ARG A 34 -15.78 2.55 -3.17
CA ARG A 34 -16.31 3.25 -1.99
C ARG A 34 -15.99 4.75 -1.94
N GLY A 35 -15.32 5.30 -2.95
CA GLY A 35 -14.91 6.71 -2.96
C GLY A 35 -13.92 7.08 -1.84
N ILE A 36 -13.10 6.12 -1.39
CA ILE A 36 -12.07 6.36 -0.37
C ILE A 36 -10.81 6.87 -1.06
N ASP A 37 -10.38 8.09 -0.71
CA ASP A 37 -9.12 8.69 -1.18
C ASP A 37 -7.92 8.05 -0.45
N ALA A 38 -7.54 6.86 -0.92
CA ALA A 38 -6.37 6.12 -0.45
C ALA A 38 -5.83 5.19 -1.55
N VAL A 39 -4.53 4.89 -1.46
CA VAL A 39 -3.86 3.88 -2.28
C VAL A 39 -3.06 2.92 -1.41
N MET A 40 -3.26 1.62 -1.62
CA MET A 40 -2.45 0.56 -1.04
C MET A 40 -1.27 0.22 -1.94
N VAL A 41 -0.06 0.36 -1.42
CA VAL A 41 1.21 0.11 -2.11
C VAL A 41 1.90 -1.10 -1.47
N PRO A 42 2.32 -2.12 -2.26
CA PRO A 42 3.19 -3.17 -1.75
C PRO A 42 4.59 -2.61 -1.47
N TRP A 43 5.10 -2.82 -0.26
CA TRP A 43 6.45 -2.41 0.13
C TRP A 43 7.25 -3.65 0.51
N HIS A 44 8.29 -3.94 -0.28
CA HIS A 44 9.24 -5.00 0.05
C HIS A 44 10.11 -4.54 1.22
N VAL A 45 9.98 -5.17 2.38
CA VAL A 45 10.77 -4.85 3.58
C VAL A 45 11.26 -6.17 4.20
N ALA A 46 12.57 -6.36 4.18
CA ALA A 46 13.22 -7.49 4.86
C ALA A 46 13.13 -7.30 6.39
N PRO A 47 13.18 -8.37 7.20
CA PRO A 47 13.10 -8.29 8.66
C PRO A 47 14.08 -7.30 9.29
N GLU A 48 15.31 -7.22 8.76
CA GLU A 48 16.37 -6.35 9.25
C GLU A 48 16.05 -4.85 9.04
N GLY A 49 15.28 -4.53 7.99
CA GLY A 49 14.88 -3.17 7.64
C GLY A 49 13.54 -2.74 8.23
N LEU A 50 12.83 -3.61 8.97
CA LEU A 50 11.48 -3.31 9.46
C LEU A 50 11.46 -2.12 10.41
N ALA A 51 12.43 -2.03 11.33
CA ALA A 51 12.49 -0.92 12.28
C ALA A 51 12.71 0.43 11.57
N GLU A 52 13.58 0.46 10.56
CA GLU A 52 13.84 1.66 9.75
C GLU A 52 12.61 2.05 8.93
N ALA A 53 11.92 1.08 8.32
CA ALA A 53 10.72 1.33 7.53
C ALA A 53 9.55 1.94 8.32
N LEU A 54 9.47 1.69 9.63
CA LEU A 54 8.42 2.24 10.51
C LEU A 54 8.76 3.61 11.09
N GLN A 55 10.00 4.07 10.96
CA GLN A 55 10.46 5.38 11.46
C GLN A 55 10.36 6.49 10.39
N ALA A 56 10.03 6.13 9.15
CA ALA A 56 9.91 7.03 8.01
C ALA A 56 8.59 7.82 7.98
#